data_AF-A0A5J4N7X4-F1
#
_entry.id   AF-A0A5J4N7X4-F1
#
_cell.length_a   1.000
_cell.length_b   1.000
_cell.length_c   1.000
_cell.angle_alpha   90.00
_cell.angle_beta   90.00
_cell.angle_gamma   90.00
#
_symmetry.space_group_name_H-M   'P 1'
#
loop_
_entity.id
_entity.type
_entity.pdbx_description
1 polymer ?
#
loop_
_entity_poly.entity_id
_entity_poly.type
_entity_poly.pdbx_seq_one_letter_code
_entity_poly.pdbx_strand_id
1 'polypeptide(L)' 'MRYAYDAQSGQCLKFVYRGYQGNGNGFDSKEECEDQCARSLYDFA' A
#
# COMPACT_ATOMS: atom_id res chain seq x y z
N MET A 1 -2.25 12.96 -1.34
CA MET A 1 -2.49 11.68 -2.07
C MET A 1 -1.73 10.61 -1.30
N ARG A 2 -2.25 9.39 -1.19
CA ARG A 2 -1.61 8.27 -0.47
C ARG A 2 -1.70 7.01 -1.34
N TYR A 3 -0.89 6.00 -1.02
CA TYR A 3 -0.95 4.66 -1.60
C TYR A 3 -1.44 3.67 -0.54
N ALA A 4 -2.32 2.76 -0.93
CA ALA A 4 -2.78 1.66 -0.07
C ALA A 4 -2.63 0.36 -0.82
N TYR A 5 -2.21 -0.69 -0.11
CA TYR A 5 -2.19 -2.03 -0.67
C TYR A 5 -3.60 -2.58 -0.77
N ASP A 6 -3.97 -3.02 -1.96
CA ASP A 6 -5.21 -3.72 -2.24
C ASP A 6 -4.91 -5.21 -2.43
N ALA A 7 -5.32 -6.03 -1.45
CA ALA A 7 -5.05 -7.46 -1.46
C ALA A 7 -5.84 -8.23 -2.53
N GLN A 8 -6.89 -7.64 -3.10
CA GLN A 8 -7.66 -8.27 -4.18
C GLN A 8 -6.91 -8.24 -5.50
N SER A 9 -6.32 -7.10 -5.84
CA SER A 9 -5.45 -6.94 -7.00
C SER A 9 -4.01 -7.36 -6.74
N GLY A 10 -3.59 -7.39 -5.47
CA GLY A 10 -2.20 -7.61 -5.07
C GLY A 10 -1.31 -6.39 -5.35
N GLN A 11 -1.89 -5.19 -5.45
CA GLN A 11 -1.18 -3.99 -5.91
C GLN A 11 -1.34 -2.80 -4.95
N CYS A 12 -0.37 -1.90 -4.97
CA CYS A 12 -0.45 -0.60 -4.29
C CYS A 12 -1.15 0.44 -5.16
N LEU A 13 -2.35 0.82 -4.74
CA LEU A 13 -3.24 1.73 -5.47
C LEU A 13 -3.21 3.13 -4.87
N LYS A 14 -3.18 4.14 -5.74
CA LYS A 14 -3.18 5.56 -5.35
C LYS A 14 -4.60 6.00 -5.01
N PHE A 15 -4.79 6.67 -3.88
CA PHE A 15 -6.08 7.18 -3.44
C PHE A 15 -5.99 8.60 -2.85
N VAL A 16 -7.14 9.28 -2.85
CA VAL A 16 -7.29 10.61 -2.24
C VAL A 16 -7.58 10.42 -0.75
N TYR A 17 -6.55 10.62 0.08
CA TYR A 17 -6.71 10.64 1.52
C TYR A 17 -7.43 11.91 1.97
N ARG A 18 -8.59 11.78 2.63
CA ARG A 18 -9.41 12.90 3.11
C ARG A 18 -9.28 13.20 4.62
N GLY A 19 -8.44 12.47 5.36
CA GLY A 19 -8.43 12.48 6.85
C GLY A 19 -9.69 11.79 7.42
N TYR A 20 -9.76 11.21 8.61
CA TYR A 20 -9.06 11.43 9.90
C TYR A 20 -8.69 10.11 10.60
N GLN A 21 -8.68 8.98 9.90
CA GLN A 21 -8.26 7.68 10.43
C GLN A 21 -7.52 6.91 9.35
N GLY A 22 -6.20 7.08 9.29
CA GLY A 22 -5.36 6.18 8.51
C GLY A 22 -5.21 4.88 9.30
N ASN A 23 -5.76 3.78 8.79
CA ASN A 23 -5.20 2.48 9.14
C ASN A 23 -3.74 2.44 8.61
N GLY A 24 -2.88 1.58 9.14
CA GLY A 24 -1.46 1.50 8.74
C GLY A 24 -1.21 1.17 7.25
N ASN A 25 -2.25 1.13 6.42
CA ASN A 25 -2.22 0.83 4.99
C ASN A 25 -2.28 2.12 4.14
N GLY A 26 -1.50 3.15 4.52
CA GLY A 26 -1.51 4.46 3.87
C GLY A 26 -0.11 5.05 3.78
N PHE A 27 0.52 4.93 2.62
CA PHE A 27 1.93 5.26 2.37
C PHE A 27 2.08 6.50 1.49
N ASP A 28 3.19 7.24 1.63
CA ASP A 28 3.41 8.48 0.88
C ASP A 28 3.96 8.21 -0.54
N SER A 29 4.58 7.05 -0.76
CA SER A 29 5.01 6.59 -2.09
C SER A 29 4.49 5.20 -2.44
N LYS A 30 4.54 4.88 -3.75
CA LYS A 30 4.18 3.56 -4.24
C LYS A 30 5.24 2.53 -3.83
N GLU A 31 6.53 2.86 -3.92
CA GLU A 31 7.60 1.96 -3.48
C GLU A 31 7.47 1.60 -2.00
N GLU A 32 7.15 2.57 -1.13
CA GLU A 32 6.99 2.30 0.31
C GLU A 32 5.85 1.31 0.59
N CYS A 33 4.74 1.45 -0.14
CA CYS A 33 3.62 0.51 -0.06
C CYS A 33 4.02 -0.88 -0.58
N GLU A 34 4.72 -0.95 -1.70
CA GLU A 34 5.14 -2.22 -2.31
C GLU A 34 6.19 -2.93 -1.43
N ASP A 35 7.15 -2.20 -0.87
CA ASP A 35 8.15 -2.73 0.04
C ASP A 35 7.55 -3.30 1.32
N GLN A 36 6.54 -2.64 1.87
CA GLN A 36 5.90 -3.06 3.12
C GLN A 36 4.85 -4.16 2.92
N CYS A 37 4.13 -4.16 1.79
CA CYS A 37 2.95 -5.02 1.61
C CYS A 37 3.08 -6.04 0.46
N ALA A 38 3.80 -5.71 -0.61
CA ALA A 38 3.95 -6.61 -1.76
C ALA A 38 5.22 -7.47 -1.67
N ARG A 39 6.32 -6.93 -1.11
CA ARG A 39 7.62 -7.61 -1.04
C ARG A 39 7.60 -8.87 -0.16
N SER A 40 6.76 -8.90 0.87
CA SER A 40 6.54 -10.12 1.69
C SER A 40 5.93 -11.30 0.92
N LEU A 41 5.45 -11.09 -0.32
CA LEU A 41 4.96 -12.16 -1.19
C LEU A 41 6.00 -12.66 -2.21
N TYR A 42 7.11 -11.92 -2.40
CA TYR A 42 8.15 -12.26 -3.38
C TYR A 42 9.36 -12.99 -2.78
N ASP A 43 9.62 -12.87 -1.47
CA ASP A 43 10.73 -13.57 -0.80
C ASP A 43 10.45 -15.04 -0.47
N PHE A 44 9.26 -15.56 -0.81
CA PHE A 44 8.89 -16.98 -0.69
C PHE A 44 8.66 -17.68 -2.04
N ALA A 45 8.97 -17.02 -3.16
CA ALA A 45 8.90 -17.59 -4.51
C ALA A 45 10.24 -18.25 -4.91
#